data_AF-A0A2V6C5G3-F1
#
_entry.id   AF-A0A2V6C5G3-F1
#
_cell.length_a   1.000
_cell.length_b   1.000
_cell.length_c   1.000
_cell.angle_alpha   90.00
_cell.angle_beta   90.00
_cell.angle_gamma   90.00
#
_symmetry.space_group_name_H-M   'P 1'
#
loop_
_entity.id
_entity.type
_entity.pdbx_description
1 polymer ?
#
loop_
_entity_poly.entity_id
_entity_poly.type
_entity_poly.pdbx_seq_one_letter_code
_entity_poly.pdbx_strand_id
1 'polypeptide(L)'
;MWTIEIPEGNVHVDLAKGEAVLEIHSLCSVFDAFTVANSLNGLHPLGLVSAALQSLRIRWKGIGKRRSFTNGATFRGDFVENSAAIELTVATPPTNPPFTPAAQNGFRFIADPKTTVTDFAQIGRENNGALF
;
A
#
# COMPACT_ATOMS: atom_id res chain seq x y z
N MET A 1 -6.88 13.16 7.63
CA MET A 1 -6.44 13.32 6.24
C MET A 1 -6.45 11.93 5.63
N TRP A 2 -7.24 11.68 4.58
CA TRP A 2 -7.47 10.34 4.03
C TRP A 2 -6.57 10.00 2.84
N THR A 3 -5.90 11.00 2.27
CA THR A 3 -5.01 10.87 1.13
C THR A 3 -3.74 11.68 1.37
N ILE A 4 -2.63 11.25 0.78
CA ILE A 4 -1.39 12.00 0.75
C ILE A 4 -0.84 12.01 -0.67
N GLU A 5 -0.24 13.13 -1.05
CA GLU A 5 0.45 13.25 -2.32
C GLU A 5 1.70 12.36 -2.32
N ILE A 6 1.92 11.67 -3.44
CA ILE A 6 3.14 10.88 -3.63
C ILE A 6 4.25 11.85 -4.04
N PRO A 7 5.38 11.90 -3.32
CA PRO A 7 6.48 12.81 -3.67
C PRO A 7 7.00 12.59 -5.09
N GLU A 8 7.51 13.64 -5.72
CA GLU A 8 8.16 13.51 -7.02
C GLU A 8 9.38 12.58 -6.93
N GLY A 9 9.55 11.72 -7.93
CA GLY A 9 10.65 10.73 -7.98
C GLY A 9 10.37 9.41 -7.27
N ASN A 10 9.30 9.31 -6.49
CA ASN A 10 8.90 8.10 -5.80
C ASN A 10 8.17 7.08 -6.67
N VAL A 11 7.88 7.46 -7.92
CA VAL A 11 7.25 6.60 -8.93
C VAL A 11 8.17 6.52 -10.14
N HIS A 12 8.49 5.30 -10.55
CA HIS A 12 9.19 5.01 -11.78
C HIS A 12 8.36 4.04 -12.63
N VAL A 13 8.17 4.34 -13.92
CA VAL A 13 7.36 3.52 -14.82
C VAL A 13 8.08 3.30 -16.14
N ASP A 14 8.20 2.03 -16.53
CA ASP A 14 8.66 1.57 -17.84
C ASP A 14 7.61 0.60 -18.42
N LEU A 15 6.60 1.17 -19.08
CA LEU A 15 5.53 0.39 -19.71
C LEU A 15 6.02 -0.50 -20.86
N ALA A 16 7.17 -0.18 -21.47
CA ALA A 16 7.73 -1.00 -22.54
C ALA A 16 8.22 -2.35 -21.97
N LYS A 17 8.82 -2.31 -20.78
CA LYS A 17 9.25 -3.50 -20.01
C LYS A 17 8.15 -4.10 -19.13
N GLY A 18 7.02 -3.41 -18.97
CA GLY A 18 5.96 -3.85 -18.04
C GLY A 18 6.39 -3.73 -16.58
N GLU A 19 7.26 -2.78 -16.29
CA GLU A 19 7.82 -2.56 -14.96
C GLU A 19 7.34 -1.22 -14.40
N ALA A 20 7.01 -1.22 -13.11
CA ALA A 20 6.78 0.01 -12.36
C ALA A 20 7.24 -0.19 -10.93
N VAL A 21 7.63 0.91 -10.28
CA VAL A 21 8.01 0.93 -8.87
C VAL A 21 7.38 2.14 -8.22
N LEU A 22 6.67 1.91 -7.12
CA LEU A 22 6.21 2.94 -6.19
C LEU A 22 6.97 2.76 -4.88
N GLU A 23 7.60 3.81 -4.38
CA GLU A 23 8.34 3.83 -3.12
C GLU A 23 7.84 4.97 -2.25
N ILE A 24 7.38 4.68 -1.04
CA ILE A 24 6.89 5.68 -0.11
C ILE A 24 7.56 5.45 1.25
N HIS A 25 7.99 6.54 1.88
CA HIS A 25 8.64 6.52 3.19
C HIS A 25 8.00 7.53 4.14
N SER A 26 7.99 7.18 5.43
CA SER A 26 7.69 8.08 6.55
C SER A 26 6.35 8.80 6.44
N LEU A 27 5.29 8.07 6.08
CA LEU A 27 3.93 8.61 6.11
C LEU A 27 3.38 8.62 7.54
N CYS A 28 3.65 9.71 8.25
CA CYS A 28 3.18 9.94 9.61
C CYS A 28 1.65 10.17 9.73
N SER A 29 0.95 10.33 8.61
CA SER A 29 -0.44 10.83 8.58
C SER A 29 -1.48 9.83 8.08
N VAL A 30 -1.07 8.64 7.60
CA VAL A 30 -2.04 7.60 7.20
C VAL A 30 -2.45 6.84 8.45
N PHE A 31 -3.46 7.40 9.13
CA PHE A 31 -4.13 6.79 10.26
C PHE A 31 -5.21 5.87 9.72
N ASP A 32 -4.99 4.56 9.82
CA ASP A 32 -6.07 3.60 9.67
C ASP A 32 -6.44 3.03 11.05
N ALA A 33 -7.70 3.16 11.40
CA ALA A 33 -8.26 2.73 12.68
C ALA A 33 -9.08 1.47 12.41
N PHE A 34 -8.46 0.31 12.57
CA PHE A 34 -9.18 -0.96 12.46
C PHE A 34 -9.68 -1.40 13.83
N THR A 35 -10.92 -1.89 13.88
CA THR A 35 -11.34 -2.75 14.99
C THR A 35 -10.64 -4.09 14.83
N VAL A 36 -9.57 -4.33 15.61
CA VAL A 36 -8.95 -5.65 15.66
C VAL A 36 -9.92 -6.58 16.39
N ALA A 37 -10.64 -7.43 15.64
CA ALA A 37 -11.56 -8.42 16.20
C ALA A 37 -10.87 -9.51 17.06
N ASN A 38 -9.55 -9.41 17.23
CA ASN A 38 -8.69 -10.37 17.95
C ASN A 38 -8.20 -9.85 19.32
N SER A 39 -8.99 -9.09 20.07
CA SER A 39 -8.82 -9.16 21.52
C SER A 39 -9.39 -10.50 21.98
N LEU A 40 -8.54 -11.50 22.16
CA LEU A 40 -8.85 -12.86 22.66
C LEU A 40 -9.48 -12.88 24.08
N ASN A 41 -9.95 -11.74 24.56
CA ASN A 41 -10.62 -11.57 25.83
C ASN A 41 -11.60 -10.37 25.75
N GLY A 42 -12.91 -10.65 25.82
CA GLY A 42 -13.95 -9.61 25.85
C GLY A 42 -13.91 -8.69 27.07
N LEU A 43 -13.14 -9.06 28.11
CA LEU A 43 -12.90 -8.23 29.30
C LEU A 43 -11.73 -7.25 29.13
N HIS A 44 -10.93 -7.37 28.05
CA HIS A 44 -9.77 -6.52 27.78
C HIS A 44 -9.73 -6.11 26.30
N PRO A 45 -10.69 -5.30 25.82
CA PRO A 45 -10.65 -4.80 24.46
C PRO A 45 -9.41 -3.94 24.26
N LEU A 46 -8.62 -4.23 23.20
CA LEU A 46 -7.41 -3.47 22.85
C LEU A 46 -7.70 -2.03 22.37
N GLY A 47 -8.97 -1.64 22.25
CA GLY A 47 -9.39 -0.32 21.80
C GLY A 47 -9.14 -0.08 20.31
N LEU A 48 -9.18 1.18 19.89
CA LEU A 48 -8.79 1.59 18.53
C LEU A 48 -7.27 1.62 18.45
N VAL A 49 -6.70 0.77 17.60
CA VAL A 49 -5.26 0.77 17.30
C VAL A 49 -5.05 1.62 16.06
N SER A 50 -4.15 2.60 16.15
CA SER A 50 -3.66 3.37 14.99
C SER A 50 -2.29 2.86 14.59
N ALA A 51 -2.04 2.70 13.30
CA ALA A 51 -0.71 2.41 12.76
C ALA A 51 -0.27 3.52 11.80
N ALA A 52 1.02 3.81 11.79
CA ALA A 52 1.67 4.69 10.84
C ALA A 52 2.42 3.86 9.80
N LEU A 53 2.30 4.24 8.53
CA LEU A 53 3.02 3.61 7.44
C LEU A 53 4.45 4.14 7.39
N GLN A 54 5.42 3.29 7.73
CA GLN A 54 6.83 3.66 7.74
C GLN A 54 7.44 3.55 6.35
N SER A 55 7.10 2.50 5.61
CA SER A 55 7.50 2.36 4.22
C SER A 55 6.52 1.49 3.44
N LEU A 56 6.34 1.82 2.17
CA LEU A 56 5.65 0.98 1.20
C LEU A 56 6.48 0.96 -0.07
N ARG A 57 6.74 -0.24 -0.58
CA ARG A 57 7.33 -0.43 -1.88
C ARG A 57 6.52 -1.45 -2.66
N ILE A 58 5.97 -1.03 -3.78
CA ILE A 58 5.29 -1.91 -4.72
C ILE A 58 6.13 -1.99 -5.99
N ARG A 59 6.42 -3.21 -6.43
CA ARG A 59 7.16 -3.47 -7.67
C ARG A 59 6.32 -4.31 -8.59
N TRP A 60 5.89 -3.73 -9.71
CA TRP A 60 5.26 -4.43 -10.80
C TRP A 60 6.33 -4.93 -11.76
N LYS A 61 6.19 -6.17 -12.23
CA LYS A 61 7.17 -6.75 -13.14
C LYS A 61 6.56 -7.71 -14.15
N GLY A 62 7.06 -7.62 -15.38
CA GLY A 62 6.76 -8.55 -16.45
C GLY A 62 5.53 -8.14 -17.25
N ILE A 63 5.21 -8.97 -18.24
CA ILE A 63 4.13 -8.72 -19.19
C ILE A 63 3.36 -10.01 -19.36
N GLY A 64 2.29 -10.18 -18.59
CA GLY A 64 1.35 -11.27 -18.78
C GLY A 64 0.50 -11.03 -20.01
N LYS A 65 -0.10 -9.84 -20.11
CA LYS A 65 -0.93 -9.45 -21.26
C LYS A 65 -0.94 -7.95 -21.47
N ARG A 66 -0.99 -7.50 -22.73
CA ARG A 66 -1.26 -6.09 -23.08
C ARG A 66 -2.71 -5.93 -23.49
N ARG A 67 -3.37 -4.88 -23.00
CA ARG A 67 -4.73 -4.51 -23.38
C ARG A 67 -4.85 -3.03 -23.61
N SER A 68 -5.57 -2.66 -24.66
CA SER A 68 -6.06 -1.30 -24.85
C SER A 68 -7.55 -1.29 -24.59
N PHE A 69 -8.03 -0.27 -23.89
CA PHE A 69 -9.45 -0.09 -23.62
C PHE A 69 -9.88 1.33 -24.00
N THR A 70 -11.09 1.45 -24.55
CA THR A 70 -11.74 2.73 -24.82
C THR A 70 -13.23 2.58 -24.57
N ASN A 71 -13.84 3.55 -23.88
CA ASN A 71 -15.29 3.63 -23.74
C ASN A 71 -15.97 4.41 -24.87
N GLY A 72 -15.21 4.84 -25.88
CA GLY A 72 -15.72 5.59 -27.04
C GLY A 72 -16.05 7.06 -26.77
N ALA A 73 -15.79 7.58 -25.57
CA ALA A 73 -16.11 8.96 -25.21
C ALA A 73 -14.95 9.69 -24.53
N THR A 74 -14.60 9.27 -23.32
CA THR A 74 -13.75 10.05 -22.40
C THR A 74 -12.62 9.24 -21.78
N PHE A 75 -12.75 7.91 -21.78
CA PHE A 75 -11.79 7.02 -21.17
C PHE A 75 -11.12 6.19 -22.25
N ARG A 76 -9.79 6.33 -22.35
CA ARG A 76 -8.94 5.50 -23.19
C ARG A 76 -7.60 5.30 -22.53
N GLY A 77 -7.11 4.06 -22.53
CA GLY A 77 -5.81 3.73 -21.98
C GLY A 77 -5.21 2.45 -22.55
N ASP A 78 -3.90 2.32 -22.34
CA ASP A 78 -3.10 1.15 -22.66
C ASP A 78 -2.55 0.57 -21.35
N PHE A 79 -2.76 -0.72 -21.14
CA PHE A 79 -2.50 -1.42 -19.88
C PHE A 79 -1.68 -2.69 -20.10
N VAL A 80 -0.88 -3.02 -19.10
CA VAL A 80 -0.10 -4.24 -18.95
C VAL A 80 -0.62 -4.97 -17.73
N GLU A 81 -1.22 -6.14 -17.94
CA GLU A 81 -1.50 -7.12 -16.88
C GLU A 81 -0.20 -7.84 -16.54
N ASN A 82 0.19 -7.83 -15.26
CA ASN A 82 1.43 -8.41 -14.75
C ASN A 82 1.26 -8.87 -13.29
N SER A 83 2.38 -9.12 -12.60
CA SER A 83 2.41 -9.41 -11.17
C SER A 83 3.06 -8.26 -10.40
N ALA A 84 2.72 -8.15 -9.12
CA ALA A 84 3.30 -7.17 -8.21
C ALA A 84 3.83 -7.83 -6.93
N ALA A 85 4.99 -7.38 -6.46
CA ALA A 85 5.52 -7.71 -5.14
C ALA A 85 5.38 -6.49 -4.22
N ILE A 86 4.90 -6.71 -3.00
CA ILE A 86 4.63 -5.64 -2.04
C ILE A 86 5.51 -5.84 -0.81
N GLU A 87 6.30 -4.82 -0.49
CA GLU A 87 7.05 -4.71 0.75
C GLU A 87 6.45 -3.55 1.55
N LEU A 88 5.92 -3.87 2.74
CA LEU A 88 5.22 -2.91 3.59
C LEU A 88 5.79 -2.99 4.99
N THR A 89 6.15 -1.82 5.55
CA THR A 89 6.43 -1.68 6.98
C THR A 89 5.44 -0.71 7.61
N VAL A 90 4.67 -1.19 8.60
CA VAL A 90 3.77 -0.36 9.41
C VAL A 90 4.11 -0.51 10.89
N ALA A 91 3.97 0.58 11.65
CA ALA A 91 4.24 0.60 13.07
C ALA A 91 3.17 1.36 13.84
N THR A 92 2.70 0.85 14.98
CA THR A 92 1.81 1.62 15.87
C THR A 92 2.63 2.64 16.68
N PRO A 93 2.11 3.84 16.97
CA PRO A 93 2.81 4.77 17.84
C PRO A 93 2.88 4.20 19.27
N PRO A 94 3.90 4.58 20.06
CA PRO A 94 3.92 4.26 21.49
C PRO A 94 2.67 4.83 22.15
N THR A 95 1.90 3.98 22.85
CA THR A 95 0.75 4.43 23.63
C THR A 95 1.16 4.51 25.10
N ASN A 96 0.84 5.61 25.77
CA ASN A 96 0.81 5.66 27.24
C ASN A 96 -0.64 5.45 27.66
N PRO A 97 -1.09 4.21 27.92
CA PRO A 97 -2.48 3.98 28.28
C PRO A 97 -2.83 4.74 29.58
N PRO A 98 -4.02 5.35 29.68
CA PRO A 98 -4.44 6.12 30.86
C PRO A 98 -4.59 5.25 32.13
N PHE A 99 -4.63 3.93 31.96
CA PHE A 99 -4.61 2.96 33.05
C PHE A 99 -3.59 1.87 32.67
N THR A 100 -2.53 1.75 33.46
CA THR A 100 -1.40 0.81 33.37
C THR A 100 -1.78 -0.57 32.82
N PRO A 101 -1.00 -1.12 31.87
CA PRO A 101 0.43 -1.37 32.05
C PRO A 101 1.35 -0.52 31.15
N ALA A 102 2.67 -0.71 31.28
CA ALA A 102 3.72 0.00 30.53
C ALA A 102 3.40 0.06 29.02
N ALA A 103 3.81 1.15 28.37
CA ALA A 103 3.64 1.36 26.94
C ALA A 103 3.99 0.08 26.18
N GLN A 104 3.01 -0.52 25.52
CA GLN A 104 3.29 -1.62 24.61
C GLN A 104 4.03 -1.02 23.43
N ASN A 105 5.32 -1.36 23.30
CA ASN A 105 6.15 -0.92 22.19
C ASN A 105 5.43 -1.25 20.90
N GLY A 106 5.29 -0.25 20.02
CA GLY A 106 4.45 -0.36 18.85
C GLY A 106 4.72 -1.62 18.03
N PHE A 107 3.67 -2.25 17.52
CA PHE A 107 3.80 -3.45 16.70
C PHE A 107 4.36 -3.06 15.35
N ARG A 108 5.44 -3.70 14.92
CA ARG A 108 6.00 -3.56 13.58
C ARG A 108 5.59 -4.76 12.75
N PHE A 109 4.89 -4.51 11.65
CA PHE A 109 4.59 -5.52 10.65
C PHE A 109 5.47 -5.28 9.45
N ILE A 110 6.13 -6.33 8.95
CA ILE A 110 6.94 -6.31 7.73
C ILE A 110 6.39 -7.40 6.82
N ALA A 111 5.87 -7.01 5.65
CA ALA A 111 5.51 -7.98 4.62
C ALA A 111 6.78 -8.52 3.94
N ASP A 112 6.88 -9.84 3.79
CA ASP A 112 7.95 -10.44 2.99
C ASP A 112 7.56 -10.39 1.50
N PRO A 113 8.30 -9.67 0.65
CA PRO A 113 7.98 -9.52 -0.76
C PRO A 113 8.12 -10.83 -1.57
N LYS A 114 8.74 -11.88 -1.01
CA LYS A 114 8.77 -13.21 -1.64
C LYS A 114 7.46 -13.97 -1.47
N THR A 115 6.72 -13.71 -0.40
CA THR A 115 5.47 -14.41 -0.07
C THR A 115 4.25 -13.51 -0.26
N THR A 116 4.44 -12.19 -0.28
CA THR A 116 3.40 -11.19 -0.52
C THR A 116 3.43 -10.77 -1.99
N VAL A 117 2.92 -11.65 -2.84
CA VAL A 117 2.84 -11.46 -4.30
C VAL A 117 1.38 -11.40 -4.72
N THR A 118 1.06 -10.48 -5.62
CA THR A 118 -0.22 -10.41 -6.32
C THR A 118 -0.05 -10.97 -7.73
N ASP A 119 -0.82 -12.00 -8.06
CA ASP A 119 -0.78 -12.69 -9.36
C ASP A 119 -1.47 -11.91 -10.48
N PHE A 120 -2.28 -10.89 -10.11
CA PHE A 120 -2.93 -9.99 -11.05
C PHE A 120 -2.76 -8.54 -10.62
N ALA A 121 -1.91 -7.81 -11.34
CA ALA A 121 -1.75 -6.38 -11.22
C ALA A 121 -1.82 -5.73 -12.60
N GLN A 122 -2.15 -4.45 -12.66
CA GLN A 122 -2.23 -3.70 -13.91
C GLN A 122 -1.45 -2.40 -13.78
N ILE A 123 -0.59 -2.12 -14.75
CA ILE A 123 0.03 -0.80 -14.92
C ILE A 123 -0.29 -0.28 -16.30
N GLY A 124 -0.47 1.02 -16.45
CA GLY A 124 -0.85 1.58 -17.73
C GLY A 124 -0.76 3.08 -17.78
N ARG A 125 -1.16 3.59 -18.94
CA ARG A 125 -1.40 5.01 -19.13
C ARG A 125 -2.79 5.23 -19.68
N GLU A 126 -3.44 6.24 -19.17
CA GLU A 126 -4.62 6.85 -19.74
C GLU A 126 -4.21 8.10 -20.52
N ASN A 127 -5.06 8.54 -21.45
CA ASN A 127 -4.77 9.78 -22.18
C ASN A 127 -4.67 11.03 -21.29
N ASN A 128 -5.15 10.97 -20.04
CA ASN A 128 -5.09 12.06 -19.05
C ASN A 128 -4.06 11.83 -17.92
N GLY A 129 -3.30 10.74 -17.92
CA GLY A 129 -2.36 10.44 -16.83
C GLY A 129 -1.86 8.99 -16.82
N ALA A 130 -1.07 8.61 -15.82
CA ALA A 130 -0.64 7.23 -15.61
C ALA A 130 -1.51 6.55 -14.54
N LEU A 131 -1.74 5.24 -14.69
CA LEU A 131 -2.49 4.42 -13.74
C LEU A 131 -1.62 3.24 -13.29
N PHE A 132 -1.54 3.03 -11.98
CA PHE A 132 -0.77 1.96 -11.32
C PHE A 132 -1.55 1.44 -10.11
#